data_AF-A0A0R2VAW6-F1
#
_entry.id   AF-A0A0R2VAW6-F1
#
_cell.length_a   1.000
_cell.length_b   1.000
_cell.length_c   1.000
_cell.angle_alpha   90.00
_cell.angle_beta   90.00
_cell.angle_gamma   90.00
#
_symmetry.space_group_name_H-M   'P 1'
#
loop_
_entity.id
_entity.type
_entity.pdbx_description
1 polymer ?
#
loop_
_entity_poly.entity_id
_entity_poly.type
_entity_poly.pdbx_seq_one_letter_code
_entity_poly.pdbx_strand_id
1 'polypeptide(L)'
;DVVDHFAAMEPGKKVFITVPIERQKGKPLREIISILQQKGFNRLLVDDEMVKIETLLEGEMPGPKKALQLLVDRLVSKGDDEEQLQRVADSADAAFYEGHGELLVVEEGKEAVLFSNRFEADGIVFEEPTPDFFNQNNPYGACRRCEGFGSIIGVDPALVIPDTSMSLYQGAIACWRGEKMKTWLDRLVATAAQFDFPVHKPFFQLTPAQQELLWTGNEYFEGLNDFFRMLEENAYKIQYRVMLARYRGRTLCPECKGSRIRRDASYVKVGGKDIGSLLELPIDQLQDFFSGLELNPYDEKVARRILVEIQSRLTYMLDLGLNYLTLNRRSNTLSGGETQRINLTRTLGSNLTSSLYILDEPSVGLHPRDTERLVRVLKELRNLGNTVVVVEHEEEVIKNADYLLDIGPLAGVHGGHLVYAGPYDAIHEEKESLTARYLNGYEVIPIPANKRKPRQFILMEAAEKHNLKRIHARIPLHCLAVVSGVSGSGKTTLIKHLLYPELQRMLDHDADNPAVSRLISGDWKSITQVEMVTQDPIGKSSRSNPVTYVKAYDSIRDLFSGQPAAKAKSFKPSHFSFNVDGGRCETCKGDGEIVVDMQFLADVHLVCDECGGKRFKEEVLD
;
A
#
# COMPACT_ATOMS: atom_id res chain seq x y z
N ASP A 1 -30.88 -7.56 22.57
CA ASP A 1 -30.36 -6.90 23.80
C ASP A 1 -31.40 -6.67 24.89
N VAL A 2 -32.37 -5.76 24.72
CA VAL A 2 -33.38 -5.49 25.78
C VAL A 2 -34.20 -6.74 26.12
N VAL A 3 -34.67 -7.44 25.09
CA VAL A 3 -35.44 -8.69 25.24
C VAL A 3 -34.57 -9.79 25.86
N ASP A 4 -33.33 -9.95 25.39
CA ASP A 4 -32.39 -10.95 25.93
C ASP A 4 -32.02 -10.67 27.39
N HIS A 5 -31.84 -9.39 27.75
CA HIS A 5 -31.59 -8.97 29.13
C HIS A 5 -32.77 -9.30 30.03
N PHE A 6 -34.01 -9.10 29.55
CA PHE A 6 -35.21 -9.48 30.28
C PHE A 6 -35.34 -11.01 30.44
N ALA A 7 -35.06 -11.77 29.37
CA ALA A 7 -35.11 -13.24 29.39
C ALA A 7 -34.09 -13.85 30.37
N ALA A 8 -32.95 -13.19 30.59
CA ALA A 8 -31.92 -13.63 31.52
C ALA A 8 -32.23 -13.34 33.01
N MET A 9 -33.33 -12.62 33.33
CA MET A 9 -33.69 -12.26 34.70
C MET A 9 -34.32 -13.42 35.49
N GLU A 10 -34.12 -13.42 36.81
CA GLU A 10 -34.77 -14.40 37.69
C GLU A 10 -36.31 -14.34 37.59
N PRO A 11 -37.00 -15.48 37.45
CA PRO A 11 -38.45 -15.52 37.43
C PRO A 11 -39.07 -14.96 38.73
N GLY A 12 -40.19 -14.27 38.60
CA GLY A 12 -40.97 -13.71 39.70
C GLY A 12 -40.57 -12.30 40.12
N LYS A 13 -39.54 -11.70 39.52
CA LYS A 13 -39.14 -10.31 39.78
C LYS A 13 -39.99 -9.31 39.02
N LYS A 14 -40.30 -8.18 39.65
CA LYS A 14 -40.96 -7.05 38.99
C LYS A 14 -39.92 -6.26 38.20
N VAL A 15 -40.25 -5.98 36.95
CA VAL A 15 -39.41 -5.21 36.03
C VAL A 15 -40.23 -4.04 35.51
N PHE A 16 -39.62 -2.87 35.49
CA PHE A 16 -40.20 -1.65 34.96
C PHE A 16 -39.39 -1.22 33.74
N ILE A 17 -40.09 -0.98 32.62
CA ILE A 17 -39.50 -0.33 31.45
C ILE A 17 -39.82 1.15 31.60
N THR A 18 -38.79 1.96 31.78
CA THR A 18 -38.92 3.38 32.07
C THR A 18 -38.11 4.24 31.12
N VAL A 19 -38.46 5.51 31.02
CA VAL A 19 -37.76 6.49 30.19
C VAL A 19 -37.45 7.72 31.06
N PRO A 20 -36.21 8.20 31.12
CA PRO A 20 -35.89 9.41 31.89
C PRO A 20 -36.58 10.63 31.28
N ILE A 21 -37.28 11.42 32.10
CA ILE A 21 -37.89 12.67 31.67
C ILE A 21 -36.93 13.81 31.95
N GLU A 22 -36.35 14.37 30.89
CA GLU A 22 -35.52 15.56 31.00
C GLU A 22 -36.34 16.83 31.24
N ARG A 23 -35.93 17.64 32.21
CA ARG A 23 -36.51 18.97 32.44
C ARG A 23 -35.98 19.95 31.38
N GLN A 24 -36.78 20.24 30.37
CA GLN A 24 -36.40 21.18 29.30
C GLN A 24 -36.38 22.64 29.81
N LYS A 25 -35.32 23.40 29.49
CA LYS A 25 -35.24 24.84 29.78
C LYS A 25 -36.33 25.59 29.00
N GLY A 26 -37.24 26.26 29.71
CA GLY A 26 -38.29 27.09 29.11
C GLY A 26 -39.67 26.43 28.96
N LYS A 27 -39.81 25.12 29.25
CA LYS A 27 -41.12 24.47 29.36
C LYS A 27 -41.43 24.07 30.81
N PRO A 28 -42.56 24.49 31.39
CA PRO A 28 -42.95 24.06 32.72
C PRO A 28 -43.20 22.54 32.75
N LEU A 29 -42.69 21.85 33.77
CA LEU A 29 -42.81 20.39 33.92
C LEU A 29 -44.27 19.88 33.84
N ARG A 30 -45.22 20.70 34.32
CA ARG A 30 -46.66 20.43 34.25
C ARG A 30 -47.17 20.27 32.82
N GLU A 31 -46.62 21.01 31.87
CA GLU A 31 -46.98 20.93 30.45
C GLU A 31 -46.45 19.64 29.82
N ILE A 32 -45.21 19.25 30.15
CA ILE A 32 -44.60 17.99 29.71
C ILE A 32 -45.43 16.80 30.20
N ILE A 33 -45.80 16.78 31.48
CA ILE A 33 -46.60 15.72 32.09
C ILE A 33 -48.03 15.69 31.50
N SER A 34 -48.63 16.85 31.23
CA SER A 34 -49.94 16.95 30.58
C SER A 34 -49.94 16.34 29.17
N ILE A 35 -48.88 16.59 28.39
CA ILE A 35 -48.70 15.99 27.06
C ILE A 35 -48.58 14.45 27.17
N LEU A 36 -47.83 13.95 28.14
CA LEU A 36 -47.73 12.50 28.39
C LEU A 36 -49.08 11.87 28.77
N GLN A 37 -49.90 12.58 29.56
CA GLN A 37 -51.27 12.14 29.86
C GLN A 37 -52.14 12.08 28.59
N GLN A 38 -52.06 13.10 27.74
CA GLN A 38 -52.80 13.13 26.46
C GLN A 38 -52.36 12.01 25.50
N LYS A 39 -51.09 11.59 25.58
CA LYS A 39 -50.57 10.41 24.85
C LYS A 39 -51.03 9.07 25.45
N GLY A 40 -51.73 9.07 26.59
CA GLY A 40 -52.31 7.87 27.21
C GLY A 40 -51.48 7.26 28.34
N PHE A 41 -50.39 7.91 28.78
CA PHE A 41 -49.63 7.45 29.93
C PHE A 41 -50.29 7.85 31.24
N ASN A 42 -50.27 6.95 32.22
CA ASN A 42 -50.98 7.14 33.50
C ASN A 42 -50.06 7.23 34.73
N ARG A 43 -48.78 6.85 34.62
CA ARG A 43 -47.88 6.68 35.77
C ARG A 43 -46.47 7.19 35.48
N LEU A 44 -45.85 7.74 36.52
CA LEU A 44 -44.45 8.15 36.57
C LEU A 44 -43.77 7.48 37.77
N LEU A 45 -42.46 7.32 37.68
CA LEU A 45 -41.56 6.96 38.78
C LEU A 45 -40.84 8.22 39.25
N VAL A 46 -41.00 8.55 40.53
CA VAL A 46 -40.38 9.71 41.19
C VAL A 46 -39.55 9.21 42.36
N ASP A 47 -38.22 9.28 42.28
CA ASP A 47 -37.29 8.70 43.28
C ASP A 47 -37.69 7.25 43.69
N ASP A 48 -37.95 6.40 42.70
CA ASP A 48 -38.37 4.99 42.84
C ASP A 48 -39.80 4.75 43.38
N GLU A 49 -40.59 5.81 43.62
CA GLU A 49 -42.01 5.69 43.96
C GLU A 49 -42.91 5.86 42.72
N MET A 50 -43.86 4.93 42.54
CA MET A 50 -44.87 5.03 41.47
C MET A 50 -45.95 6.04 41.84
N VAL A 51 -46.09 7.10 41.05
CA VAL A 51 -47.09 8.16 41.23
C VAL A 51 -47.99 8.25 39.98
N LYS A 52 -49.29 8.44 40.18
CA LYS A 52 -50.24 8.67 39.08
C LYS A 52 -50.08 10.08 38.52
N ILE A 53 -50.16 10.21 37.20
CA ILE A 53 -50.04 11.50 36.50
C ILE A 53 -51.16 12.46 36.92
N GLU A 54 -52.40 11.99 37.06
CA GLU A 54 -53.55 12.79 37.53
C GLU A 54 -53.27 13.46 38.88
N THR A 55 -52.74 12.70 39.84
CA THR A 55 -52.42 13.18 41.18
C THR A 55 -51.31 14.24 41.16
N LEU A 56 -50.35 14.12 40.25
CA LEU A 56 -49.29 15.12 40.06
C LEU A 56 -49.80 16.38 39.39
N LEU A 57 -50.74 16.26 38.44
CA LEU A 57 -51.34 17.40 37.76
C LEU A 57 -52.28 18.20 38.67
N GLU A 58 -52.89 17.59 39.67
CA GLU A 58 -53.75 18.24 40.67
C GLU A 58 -52.96 18.78 41.88
N GLY A 59 -51.77 18.25 42.15
CA GLY A 59 -50.96 18.54 43.33
C GLY A 59 -49.68 19.36 43.10
N GLU A 60 -48.74 19.26 44.04
CA GLU A 60 -47.42 19.88 43.93
C GLU A 60 -46.50 19.11 42.98
N MET A 61 -45.80 19.85 42.11
CA MET A 61 -44.85 19.26 41.17
C MET A 61 -43.54 18.85 41.86
N PRO A 62 -42.93 17.72 41.45
CA PRO A 62 -41.66 17.26 42.03
C PRO A 62 -40.55 18.32 41.91
N GLY A 63 -39.85 18.57 43.01
CA GLY A 63 -38.75 19.54 43.07
C GLY A 63 -37.57 19.18 42.15
N PRO A 64 -36.70 20.14 41.79
CA PRO A 64 -35.67 19.99 40.75
C PRO A 64 -34.62 18.90 41.00
N LYS A 65 -34.49 18.40 42.24
CA LYS A 65 -33.56 17.34 42.61
C LYS A 65 -34.11 15.93 42.48
N LYS A 66 -35.41 15.77 42.23
CA LYS A 66 -36.06 14.45 42.11
C LYS A 66 -35.89 13.87 40.71
N ALA A 67 -35.49 12.61 40.62
CA ALA A 67 -35.42 11.88 39.36
C ALA A 67 -36.84 11.57 38.87
N LEU A 68 -37.11 11.84 37.59
CA LEU A 68 -38.40 11.64 36.97
C LEU A 68 -38.25 10.64 35.83
N GLN A 69 -38.99 9.55 35.90
CA GLN A 69 -39.01 8.55 34.85
C GLN A 69 -40.46 8.26 34.42
N LEU A 70 -40.72 8.22 33.12
CA LEU A 70 -41.98 7.75 32.57
C LEU A 70 -42.04 6.24 32.69
N LEU A 71 -43.13 5.69 33.26
CA LEU A 71 -43.35 4.25 33.28
C LEU A 71 -44.09 3.84 32.00
N VAL A 72 -43.41 3.11 31.12
CA VAL A 72 -43.97 2.64 29.84
C VAL A 72 -44.72 1.33 30.05
N ASP A 73 -44.08 0.33 30.66
CA ASP A 73 -44.73 -0.93 31.04
C ASP A 73 -44.19 -1.48 32.37
N ARG A 74 -45.02 -2.32 33.00
CA ARG A 74 -44.69 -3.07 34.21
C ARG A 74 -44.94 -4.54 33.96
N LEU A 75 -43.88 -5.32 34.09
CA LEU A 75 -43.85 -6.75 33.80
C LEU A 75 -43.39 -7.51 35.05
N VAL A 76 -43.72 -8.80 35.09
CA VAL A 76 -43.17 -9.73 36.08
C VAL A 76 -42.47 -10.81 35.29
N SER A 77 -41.15 -10.96 35.44
CA SER A 77 -40.39 -11.99 34.70
C SER A 77 -41.03 -13.37 34.94
N LYS A 78 -41.44 -14.08 33.88
CA LYS A 78 -41.91 -15.47 33.98
C LYS A 78 -40.94 -16.46 33.33
N GLY A 79 -39.71 -16.03 33.00
CA GLY A 79 -38.77 -16.83 32.22
C GLY A 79 -39.04 -16.71 30.72
N ASP A 80 -38.64 -17.74 29.96
CA ASP A 80 -38.59 -17.79 28.49
C ASP A 80 -39.99 -18.06 27.87
N ASP A 81 -40.93 -17.14 28.11
CA ASP A 81 -42.31 -17.18 27.59
C ASP A 81 -42.43 -16.28 26.33
N GLU A 82 -42.70 -16.87 25.17
CA GLU A 82 -42.71 -16.17 23.87
C GLU A 82 -43.69 -14.99 23.83
N GLU A 83 -44.90 -15.12 24.39
CA GLU A 83 -45.88 -14.03 24.45
C GLU A 83 -45.38 -12.87 25.31
N GLN A 84 -44.66 -13.18 26.38
CA GLN A 84 -44.06 -12.18 27.25
C GLN A 84 -42.91 -11.44 26.57
N LEU A 85 -42.03 -12.16 25.86
CA LEU A 85 -40.92 -11.56 25.12
C LEU A 85 -41.42 -10.64 24.01
N GLN A 86 -42.52 -10.99 23.33
CA GLN A 86 -43.14 -10.13 22.33
C GLN A 86 -43.69 -8.84 22.95
N ARG A 87 -44.36 -8.93 24.12
CA ARG A 87 -44.81 -7.75 24.86
C ARG A 87 -43.64 -6.86 25.33
N VAL A 88 -42.53 -7.46 25.74
CA VAL A 88 -41.31 -6.73 26.12
C VAL A 88 -40.77 -5.98 24.90
N ALA A 89 -40.73 -6.61 23.72
CA ALA A 89 -40.29 -5.97 22.49
C ALA A 89 -41.16 -4.76 22.12
N ASP A 90 -42.49 -4.92 22.11
CA ASP A 90 -43.43 -3.83 21.84
C ASP A 90 -43.28 -2.66 22.84
N SER A 91 -43.07 -2.99 24.11
CA SER A 91 -42.86 -2.00 25.18
C SER A 91 -41.52 -1.29 25.06
N ALA A 92 -40.48 -2.01 24.63
CA ALA A 92 -39.16 -1.44 24.36
C ALA A 92 -39.21 -0.48 23.17
N ASP A 93 -39.90 -0.82 22.08
CA ASP A 93 -40.08 0.07 20.93
C ASP A 93 -40.82 1.36 21.31
N ALA A 94 -41.90 1.23 22.09
CA ALA A 94 -42.62 2.40 22.62
C ALA A 94 -41.73 3.26 23.54
N ALA A 95 -40.91 2.62 24.39
CA ALA A 95 -39.99 3.32 25.27
C ALA A 95 -38.87 4.02 24.50
N PHE A 96 -38.26 3.38 23.51
CA PHE A 96 -37.27 4.01 22.64
C PHE A 96 -37.85 5.20 21.88
N TYR A 97 -39.09 5.10 21.40
CA TYR A 97 -39.75 6.21 20.71
C TYR A 97 -39.95 7.43 21.63
N GLU A 98 -40.49 7.21 22.83
CA GLU A 98 -40.73 8.30 23.80
C GLU A 98 -39.45 8.83 24.45
N GLY A 99 -38.45 7.96 24.63
CA GLY A 99 -37.14 8.30 25.17
C GLY A 99 -36.14 8.80 24.15
N HIS A 100 -36.58 9.12 22.94
CA HIS A 100 -35.73 9.61 21.86
C HIS A 100 -34.50 8.73 21.61
N GLY A 101 -34.68 7.41 21.75
CA GLY A 101 -33.68 6.38 21.54
C GLY A 101 -33.04 5.81 22.80
N GLU A 102 -33.46 6.24 24.00
CA GLU A 102 -33.02 5.67 25.27
C GLU A 102 -34.17 5.04 26.06
N LEU A 103 -33.89 3.96 26.78
CA LEU A 103 -34.79 3.40 27.79
C LEU A 103 -34.00 2.83 28.97
N LEU A 104 -34.64 2.76 30.12
CA LEU A 104 -34.12 2.17 31.35
C LEU A 104 -34.94 0.93 31.67
N VAL A 105 -34.25 -0.16 32.01
CA VAL A 105 -34.87 -1.35 32.59
C VAL A 105 -34.53 -1.39 34.07
N VAL A 106 -35.54 -1.30 34.93
CA VAL A 106 -35.39 -1.29 36.38
C VAL A 106 -35.93 -2.60 36.96
N GLU A 107 -35.04 -3.43 37.50
CA GLU A 107 -35.40 -4.63 38.26
C GLU A 107 -35.54 -4.28 39.74
N GLU A 108 -36.59 -4.78 40.40
CA GLU A 108 -36.85 -4.53 41.83
C GLU A 108 -35.65 -4.97 42.70
N GLY A 109 -34.95 -3.99 43.28
CA GLY A 109 -33.80 -4.20 44.16
C GLY A 109 -32.42 -4.18 43.47
N LYS A 110 -32.34 -3.84 42.18
CA LYS A 110 -31.08 -3.63 41.45
C LYS A 110 -31.00 -2.23 40.84
N GLU A 111 -29.81 -1.84 40.42
CA GLU A 111 -29.60 -0.61 39.65
C GLU A 111 -30.26 -0.69 38.27
N ALA A 112 -30.71 0.46 37.78
CA ALA A 112 -31.32 0.58 36.46
C ALA A 112 -30.28 0.35 35.36
N VAL A 113 -30.63 -0.42 34.34
CA VAL A 113 -29.79 -0.66 33.16
C VAL A 113 -30.27 0.23 32.01
N LEU A 114 -29.40 1.09 31.51
CA LEU A 114 -29.67 1.96 30.36
C LEU A 114 -29.42 1.21 29.05
N PHE A 115 -30.39 1.28 28.15
CA PHE A 115 -30.27 0.82 26.77
C PHE A 115 -30.46 2.01 25.83
N SER A 116 -29.70 2.01 24.73
CA SER A 116 -29.84 2.99 23.65
C SER A 116 -29.92 2.26 22.31
N ASN A 117 -30.79 2.72 21.42
CA ASN A 117 -30.83 2.29 20.02
C ASN A 117 -30.13 3.28 19.08
N ARG A 118 -29.54 4.35 19.63
CA ARG A 118 -28.72 5.32 18.88
C ARG A 118 -27.31 4.76 18.75
N PHE A 119 -26.68 4.97 17.59
CA PHE A 119 -25.31 4.55 17.35
C PHE A 119 -24.32 5.59 17.94
N GLU A 120 -24.26 5.68 19.27
CA GLU A 120 -23.43 6.64 20.00
C GLU A 120 -22.87 6.05 21.30
N ALA A 121 -21.74 6.60 21.78
CA ALA A 121 -21.16 6.25 23.07
C ALA A 121 -20.30 7.41 23.58
N ASP A 122 -20.24 7.62 24.90
CA ASP A 122 -19.41 8.66 25.54
C ASP A 122 -19.64 10.09 24.98
N GLY A 123 -20.86 10.39 24.52
CA GLY A 123 -21.20 11.67 23.88
C GLY A 123 -20.71 11.82 22.44
N ILE A 124 -20.23 10.74 21.82
CA ILE A 124 -19.82 10.68 20.41
C ILE A 124 -20.90 9.95 19.62
N VAL A 125 -21.47 10.62 18.63
CA VAL A 125 -22.36 10.00 17.64
C VAL A 125 -21.50 9.39 16.53
N PHE A 126 -21.67 8.10 16.29
CA PHE A 126 -20.97 7.36 15.26
C PHE A 126 -21.79 7.28 13.97
N GLU A 127 -21.10 7.14 12.85
CA GLU A 127 -21.74 6.81 11.57
C GLU A 127 -21.87 5.28 11.46
N GLU A 128 -23.02 4.81 10.99
CA GLU A 128 -23.22 3.38 10.75
C GLU A 128 -22.24 2.87 9.67
N PRO A 129 -21.44 1.83 9.94
CA PRO A 129 -20.43 1.38 9.00
C PRO A 129 -21.04 0.74 7.76
N THR A 130 -20.78 1.31 6.59
CA THR A 130 -21.08 0.72 5.28
C THR A 130 -19.78 0.27 4.59
N PRO A 131 -19.81 -0.56 3.53
CA PRO A 131 -18.59 -0.90 2.79
C PRO A 131 -17.82 0.33 2.29
N ASP A 132 -18.52 1.40 1.90
CA ASP A 132 -17.90 2.66 1.48
C ASP A 132 -17.20 3.40 2.62
N PHE A 133 -17.63 3.19 3.87
CA PHE A 133 -16.96 3.72 5.06
C PHE A 133 -15.52 3.21 5.20
N PHE A 134 -15.24 2.03 4.63
CA PHE A 134 -13.93 1.38 4.62
C PHE A 134 -13.19 1.51 3.29
N ASN A 135 -13.76 2.24 2.32
CA ASN A 135 -13.20 2.37 0.98
C ASN A 135 -12.34 3.64 0.86
N GLN A 136 -11.02 3.45 0.77
CA GLN A 136 -10.05 4.55 0.62
C GLN A 136 -10.18 5.35 -0.70
N ASN A 137 -10.88 4.81 -1.71
CA ASN A 137 -11.10 5.49 -2.99
C ASN A 137 -12.43 6.28 -3.00
N ASN A 138 -13.26 6.11 -1.96
CA ASN A 138 -14.50 6.86 -1.79
C ASN A 138 -14.25 8.01 -0.80
N PRO A 139 -14.57 9.28 -1.14
CA PRO A 139 -14.44 10.40 -0.22
C PRO A 139 -15.11 10.19 1.15
N TYR A 140 -16.14 9.34 1.22
CA TYR A 140 -16.83 8.98 2.45
C TYR A 140 -15.95 8.20 3.46
N GLY A 141 -15.17 7.24 2.98
CA GLY A 141 -14.27 6.40 3.81
C GLY A 141 -12.81 6.87 3.82
N ALA A 142 -12.41 7.67 2.84
CA ALA A 142 -11.05 8.17 2.70
C ALA A 142 -10.63 9.10 3.87
N CYS A 143 -9.34 9.05 4.23
CA CYS A 143 -8.76 10.00 5.17
C CYS A 143 -8.90 11.43 4.64
N ARG A 144 -9.52 12.32 5.43
CA ARG A 144 -9.82 13.70 5.02
C ARG A 144 -8.59 14.54 4.74
N ARG A 145 -7.47 14.27 5.41
CA ARG A 145 -6.21 15.03 5.23
C ARG A 145 -5.41 14.64 3.99
N CYS A 146 -5.44 13.36 3.61
CA CYS A 146 -4.66 12.88 2.46
C CYS A 146 -5.53 12.38 1.32
N GLU A 147 -6.85 12.55 1.39
CA GLU A 147 -7.81 12.16 0.35
C GLU A 147 -7.63 10.71 -0.12
N GLY A 148 -7.29 9.81 0.80
CA GLY A 148 -7.08 8.40 0.47
C GLY A 148 -5.72 8.06 -0.15
N PHE A 149 -4.80 9.02 -0.35
CA PHE A 149 -3.46 8.73 -0.88
C PHE A 149 -2.53 8.05 0.14
N GLY A 150 -2.80 8.21 1.43
CA GLY A 150 -1.95 7.73 2.54
C GLY A 150 -0.64 8.50 2.73
N SER A 151 -0.31 9.38 1.78
CA SER A 151 0.83 10.28 1.85
C SER A 151 0.43 11.70 1.51
N ILE A 152 1.08 12.67 2.13
CA ILE A 152 0.95 14.08 1.80
C ILE A 152 2.31 14.62 1.30
N ILE A 153 2.26 15.72 0.56
CA ILE A 153 3.48 16.52 0.33
C ILE A 153 3.77 17.22 1.65
N GLY A 154 4.80 16.74 2.33
CA GLY A 154 5.20 17.21 3.65
C GLY A 154 6.71 17.23 3.77
N VAL A 155 7.20 17.56 4.95
CA VAL A 155 8.63 17.52 5.25
C VAL A 155 9.07 16.07 5.34
N ASP A 156 9.98 15.64 4.47
CA ASP A 156 10.51 14.27 4.43
C ASP A 156 11.63 14.07 5.46
N PRO A 157 11.42 13.24 6.51
CA PRO A 157 12.44 12.97 7.51
C PRO A 157 13.75 12.46 6.92
N ALA A 158 13.70 11.69 5.82
CA ALA A 158 14.89 11.15 5.18
C ALA A 158 15.69 12.23 4.43
N LEU A 159 15.06 13.33 4.01
CA LEU A 159 15.76 14.49 3.45
C LEU A 159 16.30 15.41 4.55
N VAL A 160 15.61 15.50 5.68
CA VAL A 160 16.03 16.29 6.84
C VAL A 160 17.22 15.64 7.57
N ILE A 161 17.20 14.32 7.72
CA ILE A 161 18.24 13.54 8.40
C ILE A 161 18.69 12.42 7.46
N PRO A 162 19.50 12.75 6.43
CA PRO A 162 19.88 11.80 5.39
C PRO A 162 20.84 10.72 5.89
N ASP A 163 21.67 11.04 6.88
CA ASP A 163 22.61 10.10 7.49
C ASP A 163 22.29 9.93 8.98
N THR A 164 21.56 8.88 9.30
CA THR A 164 21.16 8.55 10.68
C THR A 164 22.33 8.07 11.53
N SER A 165 23.47 7.75 10.94
CA SER A 165 24.69 7.39 11.67
C SER A 165 25.44 8.60 12.24
N MET A 166 25.11 9.81 11.80
CA MET A 166 25.59 11.06 12.38
C MET A 166 24.93 11.36 13.72
N SER A 167 25.70 11.91 14.66
CA SER A 167 25.13 12.52 15.85
C SER A 167 24.64 13.93 15.57
N LEU A 168 23.73 14.43 16.40
CA LEU A 168 23.20 15.79 16.22
C LEU A 168 24.31 16.84 16.29
N TYR A 169 25.27 16.66 17.20
CA TYR A 169 26.43 17.54 17.32
C TYR A 169 27.30 17.59 16.05
N GLN A 170 27.37 16.48 15.30
CA GLN A 170 28.10 16.41 14.03
C GLN A 170 27.31 16.97 12.84
N GLY A 171 26.09 17.46 13.04
CA GLY A 171 25.25 18.03 11.97
C GLY A 171 24.43 16.98 11.22
N ALA A 172 23.87 15.98 11.93
CA ALA A 172 22.93 15.01 11.35
C ALA A 172 21.71 15.68 10.68
N ILE A 173 21.24 16.80 11.24
CA ILE A 173 20.12 17.58 10.70
C ILE A 173 20.60 18.46 9.54
N ALA A 174 20.28 18.07 8.31
CA ALA A 174 20.73 18.74 7.09
C ALA A 174 20.22 20.18 6.98
N CYS A 175 18.96 20.44 7.38
CA CYS A 175 18.36 21.77 7.30
C CYS A 175 18.96 22.79 8.27
N TRP A 176 19.67 22.34 9.30
CA TRP A 176 20.35 23.22 10.25
C TRP A 176 21.86 23.36 9.96
N ARG A 177 22.32 22.89 8.80
CA ARG A 177 23.70 23.13 8.34
C ARG A 177 23.88 24.57 7.84
N GLY A 178 25.10 25.09 7.95
CA GLY A 178 25.49 26.42 7.48
C GLY A 178 25.33 27.53 8.54
N GLU A 179 25.89 28.70 8.30
CA GLU A 179 26.10 29.73 9.34
C GLU A 179 24.81 30.27 9.97
N LYS A 180 23.76 30.52 9.16
CA LYS A 180 22.52 31.13 9.67
C LYS A 180 21.63 30.13 10.40
N MET A 181 21.45 28.94 9.83
CA MET A 181 20.49 27.95 10.33
C MET A 181 21.06 27.08 11.47
N LYS A 182 22.39 27.03 11.61
CA LYS A 182 23.07 26.36 12.72
C LYS A 182 22.67 26.91 14.10
N THR A 183 22.20 28.15 14.17
CA THR A 183 21.66 28.74 15.41
C THR A 183 20.58 27.88 16.08
N TRP A 184 19.76 27.16 15.30
CA TRP A 184 18.75 26.22 15.82
C TRP A 184 19.39 25.00 16.49
N LEU A 185 20.42 24.43 15.85
CA LEU A 185 21.19 23.33 16.41
C LEU A 185 21.97 23.76 17.66
N ASP A 186 22.59 24.94 17.64
CA ASP A 186 23.38 25.47 18.75
C ASP A 186 22.49 25.69 19.99
N ARG A 187 21.24 26.15 19.81
CA ARG A 187 20.24 26.26 20.89
C ARG A 187 19.92 24.89 21.50
N LEU A 188 19.63 23.89 20.67
CA LEU A 188 19.38 22.52 21.13
C LEU A 188 20.57 21.97 21.91
N VAL A 189 21.80 22.13 21.40
CA VAL A 189 23.02 21.65 22.06
C VAL A 189 23.25 22.35 23.40
N ALA A 190 22.94 23.64 23.50
CA ALA A 190 23.09 24.40 24.73
C ALA A 190 22.08 23.99 25.82
N THR A 191 20.87 23.60 25.45
CA THR A 191 19.81 23.22 26.41
C THR A 191 19.66 21.72 26.62
N ALA A 192 20.32 20.89 25.82
CA ALA A 192 20.23 19.42 25.88
C ALA A 192 20.46 18.81 27.28
N ALA A 193 21.34 19.41 28.09
CA ALA A 193 21.62 18.93 29.45
C ALA A 193 20.43 19.10 30.41
N GLN A 194 19.51 20.03 30.14
CA GLN A 194 18.37 20.32 31.02
C GLN A 194 17.28 19.23 30.98
N PHE A 195 17.25 18.43 29.91
CA PHE A 195 16.28 17.35 29.71
C PHE A 195 16.95 16.03 29.29
N ASP A 196 18.23 15.87 29.65
CA ASP A 196 19.06 14.67 29.44
C ASP A 196 19.04 14.12 28.00
N PHE A 197 19.25 15.01 27.02
CA PHE A 197 19.21 14.64 25.61
C PHE A 197 20.60 14.26 25.05
N PRO A 198 20.79 13.07 24.47
CA PRO A 198 22.10 12.60 24.02
C PRO A 198 22.51 13.16 22.64
N VAL A 199 23.08 14.36 22.60
CA VAL A 199 23.48 15.05 21.35
C VAL A 199 24.68 14.42 20.61
N HIS A 200 25.50 13.65 21.32
CA HIS A 200 26.68 12.97 20.74
C HIS A 200 26.39 11.55 20.26
N LYS A 201 25.22 10.98 20.58
CA LYS A 201 24.84 9.67 20.05
C LYS A 201 24.41 9.80 18.59
N PRO A 202 24.78 8.82 17.73
CA PRO A 202 24.19 8.69 16.40
C PRO A 202 22.67 8.70 16.44
N PHE A 203 22.01 9.33 15.46
CA PHE A 203 20.55 9.47 15.43
C PHE A 203 19.82 8.11 15.47
N PHE A 204 20.36 7.06 14.83
CA PHE A 204 19.78 5.72 14.85
C PHE A 204 19.80 5.04 16.23
N GLN A 205 20.61 5.55 17.17
CA GLN A 205 20.68 5.04 18.56
C GLN A 205 19.73 5.79 19.49
N LEU A 206 19.06 6.84 19.01
CA LEU A 206 18.03 7.54 19.77
C LEU A 206 16.79 6.67 19.90
N THR A 207 16.13 6.74 21.05
CA THR A 207 14.84 6.09 21.26
C THR A 207 13.74 6.75 20.41
N PRO A 208 12.65 6.05 20.07
CA PRO A 208 11.54 6.64 19.33
C PRO A 208 11.01 7.93 19.97
N ALA A 209 10.92 7.99 21.30
CA ALA A 209 10.51 9.18 22.04
C ALA A 209 11.52 10.34 21.90
N GLN A 210 12.83 10.06 21.91
CA GLN A 210 13.86 11.09 21.67
C GLN A 210 13.85 11.58 20.22
N GLN A 211 13.60 10.70 19.26
CA GLN A 211 13.44 11.10 17.86
C GLN A 211 12.21 11.98 17.70
N GLU A 212 11.07 11.62 18.28
CA GLU A 212 9.85 12.43 18.27
C GLU A 212 10.06 13.79 18.92
N LEU A 213 10.78 13.85 20.06
CA LEU A 213 11.10 15.10 20.75
C LEU A 213 11.85 16.09 19.86
N LEU A 214 12.76 15.63 18.98
CA LEU A 214 13.45 16.50 18.02
C LEU A 214 12.49 17.19 17.04
N TRP A 215 11.39 16.52 16.71
CA TRP A 215 10.36 17.07 15.84
C TRP A 215 9.43 18.01 16.58
N THR A 216 8.94 17.60 17.74
CA THR A 216 7.94 18.37 18.50
C THR A 216 8.52 19.55 19.25
N GLY A 217 9.79 19.50 19.65
CA GLY A 217 10.39 20.45 20.59
C GLY A 217 9.90 20.22 22.03
N ASN A 218 10.33 21.09 22.93
CA ASN A 218 9.87 21.17 24.32
C ASN A 218 9.94 22.62 24.84
N GLU A 219 9.82 22.83 26.14
CA GLU A 219 9.91 24.18 26.74
C GLU A 219 11.31 24.83 26.63
N TYR A 220 12.35 24.04 26.36
CA TYR A 220 13.74 24.49 26.29
C TYR A 220 14.27 24.69 24.87
N PHE A 221 13.63 24.12 23.85
CA PHE A 221 14.03 24.30 22.45
C PHE A 221 12.86 24.15 21.47
N GLU A 222 12.95 24.89 20.37
CA GLU A 222 12.02 24.82 19.24
C GLU A 222 12.41 23.66 18.30
N GLY A 223 11.45 22.78 18.00
CA GLY A 223 11.70 21.56 17.24
C GLY A 223 11.79 21.77 15.73
N LEU A 224 12.01 20.67 14.98
CA LEU A 224 11.95 20.70 13.52
C LEU A 224 10.59 21.18 13.01
N ASN A 225 9.48 20.85 13.69
CA ASN A 225 8.14 21.32 13.29
C ASN A 225 8.03 22.84 13.38
N ASP A 226 8.63 23.48 14.38
CA ASP A 226 8.65 24.94 14.52
C ASP A 226 9.54 25.57 13.46
N PHE A 227 10.70 24.96 13.17
CA PHE A 227 11.58 25.38 12.10
C PHE A 227 10.87 25.40 10.73
N PHE A 228 10.17 24.32 10.37
CA PHE A 228 9.44 24.25 9.11
C PHE A 228 8.22 25.18 9.07
N ARG A 229 7.54 25.39 10.20
CA ARG A 229 6.48 26.40 10.32
C ARG A 229 7.01 27.81 10.05
N MET A 230 8.17 28.15 10.61
CA MET A 230 8.85 29.42 10.34
C MET A 230 9.19 29.57 8.84
N LEU A 231 9.65 28.50 8.18
CA LEU A 231 9.88 28.53 6.73
C LEU A 231 8.59 28.75 5.93
N GLU A 232 7.48 28.14 6.34
CA GLU A 232 6.17 28.28 5.70
C GLU A 232 5.59 29.68 5.87
N GLU A 233 5.63 30.24 7.09
CA GLU A 233 5.20 31.62 7.38
C GLU A 233 6.02 32.65 6.59
N ASN A 234 7.30 32.35 6.35
CA ASN A 234 8.20 33.22 5.57
C ASN A 234 8.31 32.83 4.09
N ALA A 235 7.43 31.96 3.58
CA ALA A 235 7.47 31.48 2.19
C ALA A 235 7.24 32.57 1.13
N TYR A 236 6.87 33.80 1.51
CA TYR A 236 6.87 34.93 0.59
C TYR A 236 8.29 35.28 0.08
N LYS A 237 9.36 34.88 0.77
CA LYS A 237 10.75 35.05 0.31
C LYS A 237 11.26 33.81 -0.42
N ILE A 238 11.88 34.00 -1.58
CA ILE A 238 12.33 32.92 -2.48
C ILE A 238 13.29 31.94 -1.78
N GLN A 239 14.23 32.43 -0.98
CA GLN A 239 15.20 31.58 -0.29
C GLN A 239 14.54 30.57 0.66
N TYR A 240 13.45 30.95 1.33
CA TYR A 240 12.72 30.05 2.22
C TYR A 240 11.88 29.04 1.42
N ARG A 241 11.31 29.45 0.28
CA ARG A 241 10.66 28.51 -0.65
C ARG A 241 11.62 27.46 -1.19
N VAL A 242 12.82 27.87 -1.61
CA VAL A 242 13.85 26.95 -2.11
C VAL A 242 14.30 26.00 -1.02
N MET A 243 14.50 26.51 0.20
CA MET A 243 14.89 25.67 1.34
C MET A 243 13.80 24.65 1.69
N LEU A 244 12.55 25.10 1.79
CA LEU A 244 11.39 24.24 2.05
C LEU A 244 11.23 23.17 0.96
N ALA A 245 11.40 23.53 -0.32
CA ALA A 245 11.30 22.60 -1.44
C ALA A 245 12.38 21.49 -1.41
N ARG A 246 13.59 21.78 -0.90
CA ARG A 246 14.67 20.77 -0.77
C ARG A 246 14.36 19.66 0.23
N TYR A 247 13.52 19.94 1.23
CA TYR A 247 13.18 18.99 2.29
C TYR A 247 11.73 18.50 2.21
N ARG A 248 10.98 18.92 1.19
CA ARG A 248 9.62 18.42 0.95
C ARG A 248 9.67 17.17 0.07
N GLY A 249 8.95 16.15 0.51
CA GLY A 249 8.79 14.89 -0.20
C GLY A 249 7.42 14.28 0.06
N ARG A 250 7.19 13.10 -0.50
CA ARG A 250 5.99 12.31 -0.16
C ARG A 250 6.23 11.65 1.19
N THR A 251 5.50 12.10 2.19
CA THR A 251 5.58 11.58 3.56
C THR A 251 4.30 10.89 3.95
N LEU A 252 4.37 9.97 4.92
CA LEU A 252 3.18 9.34 5.48
C LEU A 252 2.25 10.41 6.03
N CYS A 253 0.95 10.27 5.74
CA CYS A 253 -0.04 11.15 6.32
C CYS A 253 -0.02 10.99 7.85
N PRO A 254 0.16 12.05 8.64
CA PRO A 254 0.25 11.92 10.10
C PRO A 254 -1.10 11.58 10.76
N GLU A 255 -2.22 11.78 10.06
CA GLU A 255 -3.56 11.46 10.58
C GLU A 255 -3.89 9.98 10.45
N CYS A 256 -3.83 9.43 9.23
CA CYS A 256 -4.09 8.01 9.00
C CYS A 256 -2.85 7.12 9.10
N LYS A 257 -1.66 7.71 9.29
CA LYS A 257 -0.35 7.01 9.38
C LYS A 257 -0.06 6.06 8.21
N GLY A 258 -0.65 6.32 7.05
CA GLY A 258 -0.51 5.51 5.85
C GLY A 258 -1.70 4.61 5.54
N SER A 259 -2.63 4.38 6.47
CA SER A 259 -3.79 3.47 6.28
C SER A 259 -4.79 3.93 5.23
N ARG A 260 -4.74 5.21 4.82
CA ARG A 260 -5.60 5.85 3.80
C ARG A 260 -7.07 6.02 4.17
N ILE A 261 -7.51 5.41 5.26
CA ILE A 261 -8.89 5.43 5.72
C ILE A 261 -9.05 6.51 6.81
N ARG A 262 -10.26 7.07 6.95
CA ARG A 262 -10.61 8.02 8.01
C ARG A 262 -10.38 7.43 9.40
N ARG A 263 -10.10 8.30 10.37
CA ARG A 263 -9.80 7.89 11.75
C ARG A 263 -10.97 7.16 12.41
N ASP A 264 -12.21 7.56 12.13
CA ASP A 264 -13.39 7.00 12.77
C ASP A 264 -13.60 5.51 12.42
N ALA A 265 -13.11 5.08 11.24
CA ALA A 265 -13.11 3.67 10.86
C ALA A 265 -12.21 2.79 11.73
N SER A 266 -11.24 3.39 12.45
CA SER A 266 -10.38 2.65 13.39
C SER A 266 -11.10 2.21 14.67
N TYR A 267 -12.29 2.75 14.93
CA TYR A 267 -13.13 2.33 16.06
C TYR A 267 -13.80 0.98 15.79
N VAL A 268 -14.06 0.64 14.52
CA VAL A 268 -14.60 -0.66 14.14
C VAL A 268 -13.46 -1.69 14.13
N LYS A 269 -13.63 -2.75 14.90
CA LYS A 269 -12.62 -3.81 15.06
C LYS A 269 -13.21 -5.18 14.77
N VAL A 270 -12.43 -6.00 14.09
CA VAL A 270 -12.69 -7.44 13.89
C VAL A 270 -11.56 -8.19 14.56
N GLY A 271 -11.86 -9.16 15.44
CA GLY A 271 -10.82 -9.89 16.18
C GLY A 271 -9.85 -8.98 16.96
N GLY A 272 -10.34 -7.84 17.45
CA GLY A 272 -9.54 -6.84 18.17
C GLY A 272 -8.66 -5.92 17.30
N LYS A 273 -8.67 -6.05 15.97
CA LYS A 273 -7.89 -5.21 15.04
C LYS A 273 -8.80 -4.36 14.14
N ASP A 274 -8.40 -3.13 13.88
CA ASP A 274 -9.04 -2.27 12.89
C ASP A 274 -8.55 -2.58 11.46
N ILE A 275 -9.31 -2.13 10.46
CA ILE A 275 -8.98 -2.38 9.05
C ILE A 275 -7.60 -1.81 8.65
N GLY A 276 -7.22 -0.65 9.16
CA GLY A 276 -5.94 -0.02 8.84
C GLY A 276 -4.77 -0.88 9.32
N SER A 277 -4.88 -1.40 10.55
CA SER A 277 -3.91 -2.34 11.10
C SER A 277 -3.82 -3.65 10.31
N LEU A 278 -4.94 -4.19 9.82
CA LEU A 278 -4.96 -5.41 9.00
C LEU A 278 -4.30 -5.21 7.64
N LEU A 279 -4.48 -4.04 7.01
CA LEU A 279 -3.88 -3.72 5.71
C LEU A 279 -2.34 -3.61 5.74
N GLU A 280 -1.77 -3.35 6.92
CA GLU A 280 -0.31 -3.26 7.13
C GLU A 280 0.33 -4.59 7.55
N LEU A 281 -0.46 -5.63 7.84
CA LEU A 281 0.09 -6.96 8.11
C LEU A 281 0.67 -7.58 6.82
N PRO A 282 1.83 -8.26 6.90
CA PRO A 282 2.27 -9.16 5.85
C PRO A 282 1.19 -10.23 5.56
N ILE A 283 1.09 -10.67 4.30
CA ILE A 283 0.07 -11.64 3.87
C ILE A 283 0.09 -12.93 4.69
N ASP A 284 1.26 -13.43 5.09
CA ASP A 284 1.35 -14.63 5.95
C ASP A 284 0.70 -14.40 7.33
N GLN A 285 1.06 -13.31 8.00
CA GLN A 285 0.45 -12.93 9.27
C GLN A 285 -1.05 -12.61 9.16
N LEU A 286 -1.47 -12.06 8.02
CA LEU A 286 -2.87 -11.77 7.76
C LEU A 286 -3.68 -13.07 7.54
N GLN A 287 -3.11 -14.05 6.84
CA GLN A 287 -3.70 -15.37 6.69
C GLN A 287 -3.86 -16.08 8.05
N ASP A 288 -2.82 -16.04 8.88
CA ASP A 288 -2.86 -16.60 10.24
C ASP A 288 -3.95 -15.92 11.08
N PHE A 289 -4.07 -14.59 10.98
CA PHE A 289 -5.11 -13.82 11.67
C PHE A 289 -6.52 -14.27 11.29
N PHE A 290 -6.83 -14.41 10.00
CA PHE A 290 -8.16 -14.86 9.56
C PHE A 290 -8.40 -16.35 9.80
N SER A 291 -7.36 -17.17 9.88
CA SER A 291 -7.49 -18.60 10.18
C SER A 291 -7.74 -18.85 11.67
N GLY A 292 -7.18 -18.01 12.55
CA GLY A 292 -7.39 -18.05 13.99
C GLY A 292 -8.48 -17.13 14.51
N LEU A 293 -9.33 -16.58 13.62
CA LEU A 293 -10.39 -15.65 14.01
C LEU A 293 -11.55 -16.41 14.68
N GLU A 294 -11.73 -16.20 15.98
CA GLU A 294 -12.85 -16.74 16.73
C GLU A 294 -14.05 -15.80 16.65
N LEU A 295 -15.19 -16.30 16.15
CA LEU A 295 -16.45 -15.56 16.03
C LEU A 295 -17.54 -16.26 16.84
N ASN A 296 -18.56 -15.50 17.25
CA ASN A 296 -19.76 -16.10 17.80
C ASN A 296 -20.54 -16.85 16.68
N PRO A 297 -21.47 -17.76 17.03
CA PRO A 297 -22.17 -18.58 16.03
C PRO A 297 -23.00 -17.79 15.01
N TYR A 298 -23.48 -16.60 15.39
CA TYR A 298 -24.24 -15.73 14.49
C TYR A 298 -23.32 -15.09 13.45
N ASP A 299 -22.24 -14.46 13.89
CA ASP A 299 -21.25 -13.80 13.03
C ASP A 299 -20.55 -14.80 12.12
N GLU A 300 -20.25 -16.00 12.62
CA GLU A 300 -19.68 -17.07 11.79
C GLU A 300 -20.60 -17.42 10.62
N LYS A 301 -21.92 -17.54 10.88
CA LYS A 301 -22.91 -17.83 9.84
C LYS A 301 -22.98 -16.72 8.78
N VAL A 302 -22.92 -15.45 9.21
CA VAL A 302 -22.96 -14.29 8.32
C VAL A 302 -21.66 -14.17 7.51
N ALA A 303 -20.52 -14.31 8.16
CA ALA A 303 -19.20 -14.07 7.58
C ALA A 303 -18.64 -15.27 6.80
N ARG A 304 -19.18 -16.49 6.96
CA ARG A 304 -18.64 -17.73 6.38
C ARG A 304 -18.19 -17.62 4.93
N ARG A 305 -19.05 -17.11 4.04
CA ARG A 305 -18.73 -16.97 2.61
C ARG A 305 -17.62 -15.96 2.36
N ILE A 306 -17.62 -14.87 3.12
CA ILE A 306 -16.63 -13.79 3.01
C ILE A 306 -15.26 -14.29 3.50
N LEU A 307 -15.23 -15.01 4.62
CA LEU A 307 -13.98 -15.57 5.17
C LEU A 307 -13.35 -16.59 4.23
N VAL A 308 -14.15 -17.47 3.62
CA VAL A 308 -13.65 -18.42 2.60
C VAL A 308 -13.02 -17.69 1.43
N GLU A 309 -13.65 -16.62 0.94
CA GLU A 309 -13.12 -15.83 -0.17
C GLU A 309 -11.83 -15.08 0.19
N ILE A 310 -11.77 -14.48 1.39
CA ILE A 310 -10.57 -13.80 1.89
C ILE A 310 -9.42 -14.79 2.03
N GLN A 311 -9.63 -15.90 2.74
CA GLN A 311 -8.60 -16.91 2.98
C GLN A 311 -8.11 -17.54 1.67
N SER A 312 -9.00 -17.78 0.71
CA SER A 312 -8.64 -18.30 -0.62
C SER A 312 -7.70 -17.34 -1.36
N ARG A 313 -8.06 -16.04 -1.45
CA ARG A 313 -7.24 -15.03 -2.12
C ARG A 313 -5.88 -14.84 -1.46
N LEU A 314 -5.84 -14.83 -0.13
CA LEU A 314 -4.60 -14.76 0.63
C LEU A 314 -3.73 -16.01 0.40
N THR A 315 -4.34 -17.20 0.34
CA THR A 315 -3.64 -18.45 0.01
C THR A 315 -2.98 -18.39 -1.36
N TYR A 316 -3.69 -17.91 -2.40
CA TYR A 316 -3.08 -17.72 -3.72
C TYR A 316 -1.88 -16.77 -3.71
N MET A 317 -1.93 -15.71 -2.90
CA MET A 317 -0.77 -14.82 -2.71
C MET A 317 0.41 -15.55 -2.03
N LEU A 318 0.14 -16.43 -1.06
CA LEU A 318 1.17 -17.24 -0.41
C LEU A 318 1.80 -18.27 -1.35
N ASP A 319 1.00 -18.94 -2.16
CA ASP A 319 1.45 -19.93 -3.14
C ASP A 319 2.36 -19.29 -4.18
N LEU A 320 2.06 -18.06 -4.60
CA LEU A 320 2.91 -17.29 -5.51
C LEU A 320 4.08 -16.57 -4.81
N GLY A 321 4.35 -16.87 -3.54
CA GLY A 321 5.51 -16.33 -2.81
C GLY A 321 5.44 -14.82 -2.55
N LEU A 322 4.23 -14.27 -2.42
CA LEU A 322 3.98 -12.86 -2.09
C LEU A 322 3.74 -12.64 -0.60
N ASN A 323 4.17 -13.58 0.25
CA ASN A 323 3.87 -13.61 1.68
C ASN A 323 4.37 -12.37 2.45
N TYR A 324 5.46 -11.77 2.00
CA TYR A 324 6.09 -10.60 2.64
C TYR A 324 5.45 -9.26 2.29
N LEU A 325 4.53 -9.22 1.32
CA LEU A 325 3.84 -7.99 0.94
C LEU A 325 2.73 -7.67 1.94
N THR A 326 2.32 -6.41 1.98
CA THR A 326 1.14 -5.96 2.72
C THR A 326 0.05 -5.56 1.73
N LEU A 327 -1.22 -5.62 2.13
CA LEU A 327 -2.32 -5.19 1.25
C LEU A 327 -2.26 -3.70 0.93
N ASN A 328 -1.66 -2.89 1.82
CA ASN A 328 -1.48 -1.46 1.58
C ASN A 328 -0.26 -1.12 0.69
N ARG A 329 0.49 -2.11 0.21
CA ARG A 329 1.65 -1.88 -0.67
C ARG A 329 1.21 -1.20 -1.97
N ARG A 330 1.90 -0.14 -2.37
CA ARG A 330 1.59 0.60 -3.61
C ARG A 330 2.00 -0.19 -4.85
N SER A 331 1.09 -0.30 -5.82
CA SER A 331 1.32 -1.01 -7.09
C SER A 331 2.56 -0.52 -7.83
N ASN A 332 2.81 0.80 -7.86
CA ASN A 332 3.99 1.38 -8.52
C ASN A 332 5.33 1.12 -7.81
N THR A 333 5.33 0.47 -6.65
CA THR A 333 6.54 0.08 -5.91
C THR A 333 6.84 -1.41 -6.00
N LEU A 334 6.02 -2.15 -6.74
CA LEU A 334 6.23 -3.56 -7.02
C LEU A 334 7.21 -3.72 -8.18
N SER A 335 8.02 -4.77 -8.12
CA SER A 335 8.80 -5.24 -9.26
C SER A 335 7.90 -5.80 -10.36
N GLY A 336 8.45 -5.96 -11.57
CA GLY A 336 7.74 -6.58 -12.70
C GLY A 336 7.22 -7.97 -12.33
N GLY A 337 8.07 -8.83 -11.76
CA GLY A 337 7.66 -10.17 -11.32
C GLY A 337 6.60 -10.17 -10.20
N GLU A 338 6.67 -9.24 -9.23
CA GLU A 338 5.61 -9.11 -8.22
C GLU A 338 4.27 -8.68 -8.85
N THR A 339 4.30 -7.72 -9.76
CA THR A 339 3.10 -7.26 -10.48
C THR A 339 2.47 -8.38 -11.28
N GLN A 340 3.29 -9.14 -12.00
CA GLN A 340 2.85 -10.29 -12.77
C GLN A 340 2.21 -11.37 -11.90
N ARG A 341 2.82 -11.69 -10.75
CA ARG A 341 2.25 -12.66 -9.81
C ARG A 341 0.95 -12.18 -9.16
N ILE A 342 0.82 -10.89 -8.85
CA ILE A 342 -0.47 -10.34 -8.37
C ILE A 342 -1.55 -10.43 -9.46
N ASN A 343 -1.20 -10.21 -10.72
CA ASN A 343 -2.17 -10.40 -11.80
C ASN A 343 -2.60 -11.87 -11.91
N LEU A 344 -1.69 -12.81 -11.66
CA LEU A 344 -2.02 -14.24 -11.61
C LEU A 344 -2.94 -14.59 -10.43
N THR A 345 -2.80 -13.99 -9.25
CA THR A 345 -3.75 -14.22 -8.13
C THR A 345 -5.15 -13.75 -8.47
N ARG A 346 -5.29 -12.62 -9.18
CA ARG A 346 -6.59 -12.13 -9.67
C ARG A 346 -7.24 -13.13 -10.63
N THR A 347 -6.44 -13.77 -11.48
CA THR A 347 -6.89 -14.81 -12.40
C THR A 347 -7.37 -16.05 -11.67
N LEU A 348 -6.63 -16.55 -10.68
CA LEU A 348 -7.03 -17.71 -9.86
C LEU A 348 -8.28 -17.45 -9.00
N GLY A 349 -8.42 -16.21 -8.53
CA GLY A 349 -9.62 -15.74 -7.83
C GLY A 349 -10.81 -15.50 -8.76
N SER A 350 -10.64 -15.59 -10.08
CA SER A 350 -11.76 -15.59 -11.02
C SER A 350 -12.20 -17.04 -11.24
N ASN A 351 -13.46 -17.35 -10.92
CA ASN A 351 -14.05 -18.68 -11.18
C ASN A 351 -14.34 -18.88 -12.68
N LEU A 352 -13.46 -18.38 -13.55
CA LEU A 352 -13.56 -18.52 -15.00
C LEU A 352 -13.13 -19.93 -15.39
N THR A 353 -13.96 -20.55 -16.22
CA THR A 353 -13.74 -21.88 -16.82
C THR A 353 -13.78 -21.75 -18.33
N SER A 354 -13.20 -22.71 -19.06
CA SER A 354 -13.15 -22.69 -20.54
C SER A 354 -12.45 -21.45 -21.13
N SER A 355 -11.48 -20.91 -20.39
CA SER A 355 -10.67 -19.77 -20.82
C SER A 355 -9.29 -20.22 -21.30
N LEU A 356 -8.70 -19.46 -22.23
CA LEU A 356 -7.30 -19.60 -22.65
C LEU A 356 -6.46 -18.53 -21.95
N TYR A 357 -5.56 -18.96 -21.07
CA TYR A 357 -4.59 -18.09 -20.43
C TYR A 357 -3.27 -18.17 -21.17
N ILE A 358 -2.73 -17.00 -21.55
CA ILE A 358 -1.41 -16.88 -22.16
C ILE A 358 -0.54 -16.10 -21.19
N LEU A 359 0.50 -16.74 -20.66
CA LEU A 359 1.39 -16.20 -19.64
C LEU A 359 2.81 -16.08 -20.20
N ASP A 360 3.42 -14.91 -20.04
CA ASP A 360 4.75 -14.60 -20.57
C ASP A 360 5.79 -14.59 -19.44
N GLU A 361 6.58 -15.66 -19.32
CA GLU A 361 7.63 -15.87 -18.31
C GLU A 361 7.22 -15.60 -16.85
N PRO A 362 6.20 -16.29 -16.31
CA PRO A 362 5.75 -16.11 -14.92
C PRO A 362 6.80 -16.43 -13.84
N SER A 363 7.90 -17.11 -14.17
CA SER A 363 9.03 -17.38 -13.27
C SER A 363 9.93 -16.16 -13.03
N VAL A 364 9.76 -15.05 -13.78
CA VAL A 364 10.64 -13.88 -13.68
C VAL A 364 10.68 -13.31 -12.26
N GLY A 365 11.91 -13.19 -11.74
CA GLY A 365 12.17 -12.69 -10.40
C GLY A 365 11.69 -13.62 -9.28
N LEU A 366 11.38 -14.88 -9.59
CA LEU A 366 11.13 -15.94 -8.61
C LEU A 366 12.45 -16.64 -8.27
N HIS A 367 12.55 -17.13 -7.03
CA HIS A 367 13.70 -17.95 -6.64
C HIS A 367 13.43 -19.40 -7.06
N PRO A 368 14.43 -20.19 -7.51
CA PRO A 368 14.20 -21.58 -7.98
C PRO A 368 13.44 -22.47 -6.99
N ARG A 369 13.65 -22.27 -5.69
CA ARG A 369 12.91 -22.95 -4.60
C ARG A 369 11.39 -22.77 -4.69
N ASP A 370 10.94 -21.63 -5.21
CA ASP A 370 9.52 -21.27 -5.23
C ASP A 370 8.87 -21.62 -6.59
N THR A 371 9.64 -22.09 -7.59
CA THR A 371 9.15 -22.51 -8.93
C THR A 371 8.15 -23.67 -8.84
N GLU A 372 8.36 -24.64 -7.96
CA GLU A 372 7.42 -25.74 -7.74
C GLU A 372 6.01 -25.27 -7.33
N ARG A 373 5.94 -24.15 -6.59
CA ARG A 373 4.65 -23.57 -6.20
C ARG A 373 3.96 -22.93 -7.39
N LEU A 374 4.71 -22.22 -8.24
CA LEU A 374 4.18 -21.68 -9.50
C LEU A 374 3.62 -22.80 -10.38
N VAL A 375 4.36 -23.90 -10.55
CA VAL A 375 3.91 -25.06 -11.33
C VAL A 375 2.59 -25.63 -10.80
N ARG A 376 2.45 -25.75 -9.48
CA ARG A 376 1.20 -26.21 -8.84
C ARG A 376 0.04 -25.29 -9.18
N VAL A 377 0.24 -23.99 -9.04
CA VAL A 377 -0.76 -22.96 -9.34
C VAL A 377 -1.19 -23.01 -10.82
N LEU A 378 -0.24 -23.19 -11.75
CA LEU A 378 -0.55 -23.35 -13.17
C LEU A 378 -1.38 -24.61 -13.44
N LYS A 379 -1.06 -25.72 -12.77
CA LYS A 379 -1.83 -26.97 -12.85
C LYS A 379 -3.23 -26.82 -12.25
N GLU A 380 -3.38 -26.09 -11.15
CA GLU A 380 -4.69 -25.77 -10.56
C GLU A 380 -5.55 -24.95 -11.54
N LEU A 381 -4.98 -23.90 -12.14
CA LEU A 381 -5.67 -23.08 -13.13
C LEU A 381 -6.16 -23.92 -14.32
N ARG A 382 -5.32 -24.84 -14.80
CA ARG A 382 -5.68 -25.83 -15.83
C ARG A 382 -6.80 -26.77 -15.35
N ASN A 383 -6.68 -27.33 -14.15
CA ASN A 383 -7.62 -28.30 -13.60
C ASN A 383 -9.01 -27.72 -13.32
N LEU A 384 -9.14 -26.39 -13.21
CA LEU A 384 -10.43 -25.69 -13.21
C LEU A 384 -11.18 -25.76 -14.57
N GLY A 385 -10.58 -26.40 -15.59
CA GLY A 385 -11.17 -26.53 -16.93
C GLY A 385 -10.73 -25.42 -17.87
N ASN A 386 -9.52 -24.89 -17.68
CA ASN A 386 -8.92 -23.88 -18.54
C ASN A 386 -7.74 -24.44 -19.33
N THR A 387 -7.37 -23.76 -20.42
CA THR A 387 -6.12 -24.02 -21.14
C THR A 387 -5.10 -22.97 -20.74
N VAL A 388 -3.90 -23.39 -20.38
CA VAL A 388 -2.81 -22.48 -19.96
C VAL A 388 -1.63 -22.66 -20.89
N VAL A 389 -1.30 -21.61 -21.64
CA VAL A 389 -0.13 -21.52 -22.52
C VAL A 389 0.88 -20.63 -21.82
N VAL A 390 2.09 -21.15 -21.61
CA VAL A 390 3.14 -20.45 -20.90
C VAL A 390 4.39 -20.36 -21.78
N VAL A 391 4.89 -19.14 -21.99
CA VAL A 391 6.21 -18.89 -22.57
C VAL A 391 7.21 -18.94 -21.43
N GLU A 392 8.14 -19.88 -21.44
CA GLU A 392 9.10 -20.10 -20.36
C GLU A 392 10.43 -20.61 -20.86
N HIS A 393 11.45 -20.41 -20.03
CA HIS A 393 12.80 -20.93 -20.21
C HIS A 393 13.29 -21.70 -18.97
N GLU A 394 12.52 -21.73 -17.88
CA GLU A 394 12.87 -22.44 -16.65
C GLU A 394 12.64 -23.96 -16.77
N GLU A 395 13.69 -24.75 -16.53
CA GLU A 395 13.71 -26.21 -16.71
C GLU A 395 12.57 -26.92 -15.95
N GLU A 396 12.33 -26.52 -14.69
CA GLU A 396 11.30 -27.14 -13.86
C GLU A 396 9.88 -26.91 -14.42
N VAL A 397 9.64 -25.75 -15.05
CA VAL A 397 8.34 -25.48 -15.69
C VAL A 397 8.19 -26.30 -16.97
N ILE A 398 9.24 -26.33 -17.81
CA ILE A 398 9.28 -27.10 -19.06
C ILE A 398 9.01 -28.58 -18.77
N LYS A 399 9.67 -29.14 -17.76
CA LYS A 399 9.52 -30.54 -17.34
C LYS A 399 8.11 -30.89 -16.87
N ASN A 400 7.39 -29.93 -16.30
CA ASN A 400 6.06 -30.16 -15.75
C ASN A 400 4.92 -29.85 -16.74
N ALA A 401 5.24 -29.45 -17.97
CA ALA A 401 4.26 -29.17 -19.01
C ALA A 401 3.63 -30.45 -19.54
N ASP A 402 2.32 -30.42 -19.78
CA ASP A 402 1.62 -31.55 -20.43
C ASP A 402 1.98 -31.66 -21.92
N TYR A 403 2.29 -30.53 -22.54
CA TYR A 403 2.62 -30.39 -23.95
C TYR A 403 3.62 -29.24 -24.14
N LEU A 404 4.63 -29.44 -24.96
CA LEU A 404 5.66 -28.47 -25.28
C LEU A 404 5.60 -28.06 -26.74
N LEU A 405 5.85 -26.77 -26.98
CA LEU A 405 6.06 -26.18 -28.29
C LEU A 405 7.43 -25.50 -28.26
N ASP A 406 8.39 -26.02 -29.03
CA ASP A 406 9.71 -25.40 -29.16
C ASP A 406 9.76 -24.58 -30.45
N ILE A 407 10.07 -23.29 -30.33
CA ILE A 407 10.15 -22.36 -31.46
C ILE A 407 11.62 -22.00 -31.69
N GLY A 408 12.07 -22.14 -32.93
CA GLY A 408 13.46 -21.84 -33.26
C GLY A 408 13.76 -22.12 -34.74
N PRO A 409 14.96 -22.68 -35.05
CA PRO A 409 16.03 -23.04 -34.10
C PRO A 409 16.82 -21.83 -33.57
N LEU A 410 16.77 -20.67 -34.25
CA LEU A 410 17.48 -19.45 -33.85
C LEU A 410 16.51 -18.25 -33.76
N ALA A 411 17.04 -17.05 -33.53
CA ALA A 411 16.23 -15.83 -33.43
C ALA A 411 16.07 -15.11 -34.79
N GLY A 412 15.04 -14.26 -34.89
CA GLY A 412 14.81 -13.38 -36.05
C GLY A 412 14.51 -14.16 -37.33
N VAL A 413 15.18 -13.79 -38.44
CA VAL A 413 14.98 -14.43 -39.76
C VAL A 413 15.39 -15.90 -39.81
N HIS A 414 16.12 -16.37 -38.79
CA HIS A 414 16.54 -17.77 -38.65
C HIS A 414 15.66 -18.56 -37.66
N GLY A 415 14.57 -17.95 -37.20
CA GLY A 415 13.61 -18.53 -36.27
C GLY A 415 12.19 -18.57 -36.83
N GLY A 416 11.22 -18.67 -35.92
CA GLY A 416 9.80 -18.67 -36.27
C GLY A 416 9.28 -19.99 -36.83
N HIS A 417 10.06 -21.06 -36.72
CA HIS A 417 9.65 -22.42 -37.07
C HIS A 417 9.31 -23.21 -35.81
N LEU A 418 8.30 -24.08 -35.91
CA LEU A 418 7.97 -25.05 -34.88
C LEU A 418 8.94 -26.22 -34.99
N VAL A 419 9.93 -26.26 -34.10
CA VAL A 419 11.00 -27.29 -34.10
C VAL A 419 10.51 -28.56 -33.42
N TYR A 420 9.70 -28.42 -32.38
CA TYR A 420 9.12 -29.54 -31.65
C TYR A 420 7.69 -29.24 -31.20
N ALA A 421 6.83 -30.25 -31.24
CA ALA A 421 5.48 -30.19 -30.69
C ALA A 421 5.08 -31.56 -30.15
N GLY A 422 5.00 -31.70 -28.83
CA GLY A 422 4.68 -32.98 -28.21
C GLY A 422 4.83 -32.98 -26.69
N PRO A 423 4.63 -34.14 -26.04
CA PRO A 423 4.87 -34.33 -24.59
C PRO A 423 6.34 -34.08 -24.21
N TYR A 424 6.62 -33.76 -22.95
CA TYR A 424 8.01 -33.54 -22.48
C TYR A 424 8.93 -34.73 -22.78
N ASP A 425 8.52 -35.96 -22.45
CA ASP A 425 9.41 -37.13 -22.54
C ASP A 425 9.96 -37.39 -23.95
N ALA A 426 9.24 -36.99 -25.00
CA ALA A 426 9.66 -37.19 -26.39
C ALA A 426 10.58 -36.09 -26.93
N ILE A 427 10.73 -34.94 -26.24
CA ILE A 427 11.59 -33.85 -26.71
C ILE A 427 13.07 -34.27 -26.73
N HIS A 428 13.46 -35.22 -25.88
CA HIS A 428 14.84 -35.69 -25.77
C HIS A 428 15.38 -36.35 -27.04
N GLU A 429 14.48 -36.83 -27.92
CA GLU A 429 14.85 -37.42 -29.22
C GLU A 429 15.04 -36.37 -30.33
N GLU A 430 14.56 -35.14 -30.12
CA GLU A 430 14.61 -34.07 -31.11
C GLU A 430 16.00 -33.44 -31.17
N LYS A 431 16.67 -33.57 -32.33
CA LYS A 431 18.06 -33.15 -32.51
C LYS A 431 18.19 -31.71 -32.98
N GLU A 432 17.17 -31.18 -33.64
CA GLU A 432 17.17 -29.80 -34.14
C GLU A 432 16.83 -28.79 -33.03
N SER A 433 16.19 -29.25 -31.95
CA SER A 433 15.84 -28.43 -30.78
C SER A 433 17.09 -28.07 -29.96
N LEU A 434 17.40 -26.77 -29.87
CA LEU A 434 18.43 -26.29 -28.95
C LEU A 434 18.02 -26.53 -27.49
N THR A 435 16.72 -26.40 -27.19
CA THR A 435 16.14 -26.70 -25.87
C THR A 435 16.43 -28.15 -25.48
N ALA A 436 16.14 -29.11 -26.35
CA ALA A 436 16.46 -30.53 -26.12
C ALA A 436 17.96 -30.76 -25.91
N ARG A 437 18.83 -30.05 -26.63
CA ARG A 437 20.29 -30.18 -26.46
C ARG A 437 20.77 -29.74 -25.09
N TYR A 438 20.20 -28.68 -24.52
CA TYR A 438 20.48 -28.26 -23.14
C TYR A 438 19.89 -29.24 -22.12
N LEU A 439 18.64 -29.68 -22.31
CA LEU A 439 17.98 -30.65 -21.42
C LEU A 439 18.70 -32.01 -21.38
N ASN A 440 19.26 -32.44 -22.51
CA ASN A 440 20.06 -33.67 -22.61
C ASN A 440 21.50 -33.50 -22.12
N GLY A 441 21.94 -32.27 -21.83
CA GLY A 441 23.33 -31.98 -21.47
C GLY A 441 24.33 -32.10 -22.62
N TYR A 442 23.87 -32.16 -23.89
CA TYR A 442 24.75 -32.04 -25.05
C TYR A 442 25.35 -30.62 -25.15
N GLU A 443 24.55 -29.63 -24.80
CA GLU A 443 24.99 -28.25 -24.54
C GLU A 443 24.92 -27.98 -23.05
N VAL A 444 25.95 -27.34 -22.51
CA VAL A 444 26.02 -26.98 -21.08
C VAL A 444 26.66 -25.62 -20.93
N ILE A 445 26.23 -24.87 -19.91
CA ILE A 445 26.91 -23.64 -19.52
C ILE A 445 28.16 -24.05 -18.71
N PRO A 446 29.38 -23.89 -19.24
CA PRO A 446 30.57 -24.42 -18.59
C PRO A 446 30.87 -23.63 -17.31
N ILE A 447 31.09 -24.36 -16.21
CA ILE A 447 31.56 -23.76 -14.96
C ILE A 447 33.04 -23.36 -15.16
N PRO A 448 33.41 -22.08 -14.96
CA PRO A 448 34.79 -21.65 -15.15
C PRO A 448 35.76 -22.43 -14.25
N ALA A 449 36.75 -23.10 -14.85
CA ALA A 449 37.74 -23.90 -14.14
C ALA A 449 38.56 -23.07 -13.14
N ASN A 450 38.87 -21.82 -13.50
CA ASN A 450 39.61 -20.89 -12.65
C ASN A 450 38.72 -19.72 -12.21
N LYS A 451 38.33 -19.72 -10.94
CA LYS A 451 37.59 -18.61 -10.32
C LYS A 451 38.55 -17.48 -9.96
N ARG A 452 38.19 -16.24 -10.30
CA ARG A 452 38.96 -15.04 -9.93
C ARG A 452 38.95 -14.90 -8.40
N LYS A 453 40.14 -14.82 -7.78
CA LYS A 453 40.28 -14.60 -6.34
C LYS A 453 40.29 -13.09 -6.07
N PRO A 454 39.27 -12.53 -5.38
CA PRO A 454 39.23 -11.11 -5.11
C PRO A 454 40.30 -10.73 -4.08
N ARG A 455 41.00 -9.62 -4.35
CA ARG A 455 41.98 -9.02 -3.43
C ARG A 455 41.48 -7.72 -2.81
N GLN A 456 40.54 -7.07 -3.49
CA GLN A 456 39.97 -5.79 -3.12
C GLN A 456 38.48 -5.95 -2.89
N PHE A 457 37.97 -5.21 -1.92
CA PHE A 457 36.58 -5.31 -1.48
C PHE A 457 36.02 -3.93 -1.17
N ILE A 458 34.78 -3.71 -1.60
CA ILE A 458 33.93 -2.69 -0.99
C ILE A 458 33.38 -3.31 0.29
N LEU A 459 33.53 -2.61 1.40
CA LEU A 459 33.00 -3.01 2.69
C LEU A 459 31.75 -2.19 2.95
N MET A 460 30.63 -2.86 3.15
CA MET A 460 29.39 -2.23 3.55
C MET A 460 29.13 -2.49 5.02
N GLU A 461 28.93 -1.43 5.79
CA GLU A 461 28.81 -1.47 7.24
C GLU A 461 27.42 -1.03 7.71
N ALA A 462 26.76 -1.86 8.54
CA ALA A 462 25.48 -1.56 9.18
C ALA A 462 24.36 -1.13 8.19
N ALA A 463 24.27 -1.79 7.04
CA ALA A 463 23.26 -1.51 6.02
C ALA A 463 21.83 -1.74 6.55
N GLU A 464 21.07 -0.66 6.69
CA GLU A 464 19.73 -0.63 7.25
C GLU A 464 18.82 0.21 6.35
N LYS A 465 17.85 -0.46 5.72
CA LYS A 465 16.78 0.15 4.93
C LYS A 465 15.71 -0.90 4.66
N HIS A 466 14.45 -0.50 4.70
CA HIS A 466 13.30 -1.41 4.56
C HIS A 466 13.42 -2.61 5.54
N ASN A 467 13.56 -3.83 5.02
CA ASN A 467 13.66 -5.05 5.80
C ASN A 467 15.10 -5.49 6.10
N LEU A 468 16.13 -4.72 5.69
CA LEU A 468 17.52 -5.03 6.01
C LEU A 468 17.82 -4.76 7.49
N LYS A 469 18.34 -5.76 8.19
CA LYS A 469 18.57 -5.75 9.64
C LYS A 469 20.02 -5.39 9.97
N ARG A 470 20.48 -4.18 9.63
CA ARG A 470 21.85 -3.69 9.89
C ARG A 470 22.94 -4.66 9.44
N ILE A 471 22.88 -5.11 8.19
CA ILE A 471 23.78 -6.14 7.70
C ILE A 471 25.17 -5.56 7.34
N HIS A 472 26.21 -6.36 7.53
CA HIS A 472 27.55 -6.06 7.04
C HIS A 472 27.85 -6.96 5.84
N ALA A 473 28.34 -6.38 4.75
CA ALA A 473 28.61 -7.12 3.51
C ALA A 473 29.97 -6.76 2.93
N ARG A 474 30.66 -7.77 2.37
CA ARG A 474 31.93 -7.59 1.66
C ARG A 474 31.68 -7.87 0.18
N ILE A 475 31.74 -6.84 -0.65
CA ILE A 475 31.48 -6.94 -2.08
C ILE A 475 32.84 -6.99 -2.80
N PRO A 476 33.18 -8.11 -3.43
CA PRO A 476 34.48 -8.27 -4.07
C PRO A 476 34.59 -7.46 -5.36
N LEU A 477 35.76 -6.87 -5.60
CA LEU A 477 36.08 -6.15 -6.83
C LEU A 477 36.85 -7.05 -7.83
N HIS A 478 36.82 -6.66 -9.10
CA HIS A 478 37.50 -7.33 -10.22
C HIS A 478 37.06 -8.80 -10.44
N CYS A 479 35.84 -9.14 -10.03
CA CYS A 479 35.22 -10.42 -10.31
C CYS A 479 33.71 -10.27 -10.51
N LEU A 480 33.07 -11.33 -11.02
CA LEU A 480 31.61 -11.39 -11.07
C LEU A 480 31.07 -11.66 -9.66
N ALA A 481 30.48 -10.65 -9.04
CA ALA A 481 29.77 -10.79 -7.77
C ALA A 481 28.27 -10.99 -8.05
N VAL A 482 27.67 -12.02 -7.45
CA VAL A 482 26.25 -12.32 -7.59
C VAL A 482 25.58 -12.16 -6.24
N VAL A 483 24.51 -11.38 -6.19
CA VAL A 483 23.64 -11.26 -5.00
C VAL A 483 22.39 -12.10 -5.24
N SER A 484 22.30 -13.24 -4.56
CA SER A 484 21.18 -14.17 -4.65
C SER A 484 20.35 -14.19 -3.35
N GLY A 485 19.23 -14.91 -3.39
CA GLY A 485 18.30 -15.06 -2.27
C GLY A 485 16.84 -14.96 -2.70
N VAL A 486 15.93 -15.32 -1.81
CA VAL A 486 14.48 -15.38 -2.06
C VAL A 486 13.87 -14.00 -2.36
N SER A 487 12.69 -13.98 -2.97
CA SER A 487 11.91 -12.75 -3.16
C SER A 487 11.62 -12.10 -1.81
N GLY A 488 11.66 -10.77 -1.77
CA GLY A 488 11.52 -10.02 -0.52
C GLY A 488 12.74 -10.01 0.41
N SER A 489 13.84 -10.74 0.15
CA SER A 489 15.01 -10.79 1.05
C SER A 489 15.80 -9.47 1.18
N GLY A 490 15.50 -8.47 0.35
CA GLY A 490 16.16 -7.16 0.38
C GLY A 490 17.28 -6.97 -0.65
N LYS A 491 17.44 -7.85 -1.65
CA LYS A 491 18.46 -7.73 -2.72
C LYS A 491 18.42 -6.36 -3.42
N THR A 492 17.24 -5.94 -3.87
CA THR A 492 17.03 -4.65 -4.53
C THR A 492 17.31 -3.49 -3.58
N THR A 493 16.95 -3.62 -2.30
CA THR A 493 17.27 -2.62 -1.28
C THR A 493 18.77 -2.46 -1.11
N LEU A 494 19.51 -3.57 -1.02
CA LEU A 494 20.95 -3.57 -0.84
C LEU A 494 21.68 -2.94 -2.04
N ILE A 495 21.30 -3.31 -3.26
CA ILE A 495 22.00 -2.85 -4.47
C ILE A 495 21.47 -1.51 -4.97
N LYS A 496 20.19 -1.43 -5.33
CA LYS A 496 19.59 -0.26 -5.99
C LYS A 496 19.34 0.91 -5.04
N HIS A 497 19.03 0.64 -3.76
CA HIS A 497 18.63 1.69 -2.81
C HIS A 497 19.71 2.08 -1.79
N LEU A 498 20.80 1.33 -1.68
CA LEU A 498 21.92 1.58 -0.77
C LEU A 498 23.26 1.65 -1.52
N LEU A 499 23.75 0.55 -2.09
CA LEU A 499 25.07 0.50 -2.71
C LEU A 499 25.24 1.51 -3.85
N TYR A 500 24.34 1.47 -4.84
CA TYR A 500 24.48 2.26 -6.05
C TYR A 500 24.40 3.77 -5.81
N PRO A 501 23.37 4.30 -5.10
CA PRO A 501 23.30 5.75 -4.83
C PRO A 501 24.48 6.25 -4.00
N GLU A 502 24.97 5.42 -3.06
CA GLU A 502 26.08 5.81 -2.21
C GLU A 502 27.41 5.82 -2.97
N LEU A 503 27.69 4.81 -3.80
CA LEU A 503 28.85 4.83 -4.69
C LEU A 503 28.78 5.99 -5.68
N GLN A 504 27.62 6.26 -6.27
CA GLN A 504 27.43 7.36 -7.19
C GLN A 504 27.77 8.70 -6.50
N ARG A 505 27.26 8.92 -5.29
CA ARG A 505 27.53 10.11 -4.47
C ARG A 505 29.01 10.27 -4.09
N MET A 506 29.71 9.16 -3.86
CA MET A 506 31.14 9.17 -3.51
C MET A 506 32.06 9.39 -4.72
N LEU A 507 31.62 8.97 -5.91
CA LEU A 507 32.36 9.09 -7.17
C LEU A 507 32.04 10.40 -7.92
N ASP A 508 30.97 11.11 -7.55
CA ASP A 508 30.61 12.38 -8.15
C ASP A 508 31.62 13.48 -7.79
N HIS A 509 32.35 13.97 -8.79
CA HIS A 509 33.49 14.89 -8.64
C HIS A 509 33.06 16.36 -8.47
N ASP A 510 31.79 16.69 -8.69
CA ASP A 510 31.27 18.08 -8.61
C ASP A 510 30.90 18.52 -7.17
N ALA A 511 31.10 17.66 -6.18
CA ALA A 511 31.01 18.05 -4.77
C ALA A 511 32.39 18.51 -4.28
N ASP A 512 32.51 19.76 -3.81
CA ASP A 512 33.73 20.38 -3.24
C ASP A 512 34.39 19.58 -2.08
N ASN A 513 33.79 18.47 -1.66
CA ASN A 513 34.35 17.54 -0.70
C ASN A 513 33.81 16.11 -1.00
N PRO A 514 34.65 15.12 -1.41
CA PRO A 514 34.18 13.76 -1.65
C PRO A 514 33.58 13.24 -0.34
N ALA A 515 32.28 13.01 -0.36
CA ALA A 515 31.56 12.87 0.88
C ALA A 515 31.88 11.52 1.53
N VAL A 516 32.52 11.56 2.70
CA VAL A 516 32.87 10.37 3.47
C VAL A 516 31.60 9.56 3.73
N SER A 517 31.54 8.35 3.18
CA SER A 517 30.48 7.39 3.49
C SER A 517 30.78 6.69 4.79
N ARG A 518 29.76 6.57 5.65
CA ARG A 518 29.79 5.70 6.83
C ARG A 518 29.23 4.32 6.55
N LEU A 519 28.54 4.17 5.41
CA LEU A 519 27.99 2.91 4.94
C LEU A 519 29.01 2.13 4.11
N ILE A 520 29.85 2.81 3.34
CA ILE A 520 30.81 2.21 2.40
C ILE A 520 32.25 2.57 2.78
N SER A 521 33.06 1.54 3.01
CA SER A 521 34.51 1.62 3.25
C SER A 521 35.26 0.63 2.35
N GLY A 522 36.57 0.44 2.58
CA GLY A 522 37.42 -0.45 1.79
C GLY A 522 37.95 0.17 0.50
N ASP A 523 38.10 -0.66 -0.54
CA ASP A 523 38.83 -0.34 -1.78
C ASP A 523 38.00 0.43 -2.83
N TRP A 524 36.94 1.13 -2.41
CA TRP A 524 36.03 1.84 -3.33
C TRP A 524 36.75 2.87 -4.23
N LYS A 525 37.87 3.44 -3.77
CA LYS A 525 38.70 4.39 -4.54
C LYS A 525 39.34 3.80 -5.80
N SER A 526 39.36 2.48 -5.93
CA SER A 526 39.80 1.81 -7.16
C SER A 526 38.77 1.88 -8.30
N ILE A 527 37.55 2.30 -7.99
CA ILE A 527 36.45 2.44 -8.94
C ILE A 527 36.45 3.88 -9.45
N THR A 528 36.39 4.06 -10.77
CA THR A 528 36.29 5.38 -11.41
C THR A 528 34.87 5.79 -11.72
N GLN A 529 34.00 4.83 -11.99
CA GLN A 529 32.62 5.04 -12.41
C GLN A 529 31.76 3.84 -12.01
N VAL A 530 30.50 4.10 -11.68
CA VAL A 530 29.50 3.09 -11.41
C VAL A 530 28.35 3.26 -12.40
N GLU A 531 27.95 2.17 -13.03
CA GLU A 531 26.84 2.14 -14.00
C GLU A 531 25.81 1.10 -13.55
N MET A 532 24.53 1.47 -13.60
CA MET A 532 23.43 0.56 -13.29
C MET A 532 22.57 0.35 -14.53
N VAL A 533 22.66 -0.85 -15.09
CA VAL A 533 21.78 -1.31 -16.17
C VAL A 533 20.50 -1.85 -15.54
N THR A 534 19.35 -1.26 -15.87
CA THR A 534 18.04 -1.65 -15.32
C THR A 534 17.19 -2.38 -16.36
N GLN A 535 16.09 -3.00 -15.90
CA GLN A 535 15.04 -3.58 -16.76
C GLN A 535 13.98 -2.53 -17.14
N ASP A 536 14.21 -1.24 -16.86
CA ASP A 536 13.27 -0.20 -17.25
C ASP A 536 13.22 -0.11 -18.79
N PRO A 537 12.05 0.18 -19.39
CA PRO A 537 11.95 0.31 -20.85
C PRO A 537 12.97 1.32 -21.40
N ILE A 538 13.59 0.97 -22.52
CA ILE A 538 14.62 1.77 -23.22
C ILE A 538 14.15 3.22 -23.49
N GLY A 539 12.85 3.41 -23.73
CA GLY A 539 12.20 4.72 -23.77
C GLY A 539 10.70 4.61 -23.53
N LYS A 540 10.09 5.73 -23.13
CA LYS A 540 8.63 5.82 -22.93
C LYS A 540 7.87 6.25 -24.19
N SER A 541 8.59 6.60 -25.26
CA SER A 541 7.99 7.02 -26.53
C SER A 541 8.24 5.97 -27.61
N SER A 542 7.29 5.89 -28.55
CA SER A 542 7.38 5.16 -29.83
C SER A 542 8.63 5.48 -30.66
N ARG A 543 9.31 6.58 -30.33
CA ARG A 543 10.47 7.13 -31.03
C ARG A 543 11.80 6.55 -30.58
N SER A 544 11.85 5.96 -29.39
CA SER A 544 13.05 5.29 -28.89
C SER A 544 13.16 3.91 -29.52
N ASN A 545 14.28 3.65 -30.18
CA ASN A 545 14.59 2.37 -30.81
C ASN A 545 16.08 2.03 -30.59
N PRO A 546 16.53 0.81 -30.92
CA PRO A 546 17.91 0.40 -30.64
C PRO A 546 18.96 1.38 -31.20
N VAL A 547 18.79 1.84 -32.45
CA VAL A 547 19.77 2.69 -33.14
C VAL A 547 19.86 4.11 -32.56
N THR A 548 18.75 4.65 -32.05
CA THR A 548 18.73 5.95 -31.36
C THR A 548 19.29 5.83 -29.94
N TYR A 549 19.03 4.72 -29.25
CA TYR A 549 19.53 4.49 -27.90
C TYR A 549 21.06 4.34 -27.86
N VAL A 550 21.64 3.57 -28.78
CA VAL A 550 23.11 3.46 -28.88
C VAL A 550 23.78 4.67 -29.55
N LYS A 551 23.00 5.71 -29.91
CA LYS A 551 23.42 6.92 -30.62
C LYS A 551 24.09 6.71 -31.99
N ALA A 552 24.05 5.48 -32.52
CA ALA A 552 24.56 5.18 -33.86
C ALA A 552 23.80 5.94 -34.95
N TYR A 553 22.54 6.31 -34.69
CA TYR A 553 21.72 7.04 -35.65
C TYR A 553 22.29 8.42 -36.02
N ASP A 554 22.99 9.09 -35.11
CA ASP A 554 23.59 10.40 -35.40
C ASP A 554 24.65 10.29 -36.50
N SER A 555 25.55 9.33 -36.35
CA SER A 555 26.59 9.05 -37.36
C SER A 555 25.99 8.58 -38.70
N ILE A 556 24.90 7.81 -38.67
CA ILE A 556 24.19 7.39 -39.89
C ILE A 556 23.60 8.62 -40.60
N ARG A 557 22.94 9.52 -39.87
CA ARG A 557 22.36 10.74 -40.46
C ARG A 557 23.42 11.66 -41.05
N ASP A 558 24.56 11.79 -40.38
CA ASP A 558 25.69 12.56 -40.89
C ASP A 558 26.22 11.95 -42.20
N LEU A 559 26.38 10.62 -42.25
CA LEU A 559 26.78 9.90 -43.47
C LEU A 559 25.83 10.15 -44.64
N PHE A 560 24.50 10.07 -44.40
CA PHE A 560 23.49 10.31 -45.43
C PHE A 560 23.51 11.76 -45.93
N SER A 561 23.66 12.73 -45.03
CA SER A 561 23.81 14.15 -45.41
C SER A 561 25.08 14.44 -46.20
N GLY A 562 26.11 13.61 -46.02
CA GLY A 562 27.39 13.71 -46.72
C GLY A 562 27.35 13.30 -48.20
N GLN A 563 26.31 12.56 -48.63
CA GLN A 563 26.21 12.01 -49.97
C GLN A 563 26.03 13.10 -51.05
N PRO A 564 26.55 12.92 -52.27
CA PRO A 564 26.42 13.91 -53.35
C PRO A 564 24.97 14.30 -53.66
N ALA A 565 24.04 13.35 -53.67
CA ALA A 565 22.62 13.58 -53.90
C ALA A 565 21.97 14.44 -52.79
N ALA A 566 22.30 14.15 -51.52
CA ALA A 566 21.84 14.91 -50.37
C ALA A 566 22.38 16.35 -50.39
N LYS A 567 23.67 16.53 -50.74
CA LYS A 567 24.29 17.85 -50.89
C LYS A 567 23.66 18.67 -52.03
N ALA A 568 23.34 18.04 -53.16
CA ALA A 568 22.66 18.70 -54.27
C ALA A 568 21.26 19.21 -53.87
N LYS A 569 20.52 18.44 -53.07
CA LYS A 569 19.22 18.83 -52.49
C LYS A 569 19.33 19.69 -51.21
N SER A 570 20.54 20.05 -50.78
CA SER A 570 20.80 20.79 -49.51
C SER A 570 20.25 20.10 -48.25
N PHE A 571 20.15 18.77 -48.27
CA PHE A 571 19.69 17.99 -47.12
C PHE A 571 20.75 17.95 -46.02
N LYS A 572 20.29 18.24 -44.80
CA LYS A 572 21.09 18.23 -43.56
C LYS A 572 20.83 16.94 -42.77
N PRO A 573 21.67 16.57 -41.78
CA PRO A 573 21.40 15.43 -40.90
C PRO A 573 20.02 15.46 -40.22
N SER A 574 19.43 16.64 -40.05
CA SER A 574 18.05 16.79 -39.53
C SER A 574 16.98 16.22 -40.46
N HIS A 575 17.19 16.22 -41.78
CA HIS A 575 16.21 15.71 -42.76
C HIS A 575 16.12 14.18 -42.70
N PHE A 576 17.22 13.50 -42.35
CA PHE A 576 17.24 12.06 -42.12
C PHE A 576 16.85 11.68 -40.69
N SER A 577 16.25 12.59 -39.91
CA SER A 577 15.76 12.31 -38.57
C SER A 577 14.25 12.18 -38.58
N PHE A 578 13.74 11.01 -38.18
CA PHE A 578 12.30 10.83 -37.97
C PHE A 578 11.79 11.61 -36.73
N ASN A 579 12.68 12.11 -35.88
CA ASN A 579 12.31 12.88 -34.68
C ASN A 579 12.14 14.37 -34.92
N VAL A 580 12.69 14.91 -36.02
CA VAL A 580 12.80 16.36 -36.26
C VAL A 580 11.98 16.76 -37.48
N ASP A 581 11.39 17.94 -37.45
CA ASP A 581 10.69 18.52 -38.59
C ASP A 581 11.64 18.80 -39.76
N GLY A 582 11.17 18.51 -40.97
CA GLY A 582 11.96 18.59 -42.20
C GLY A 582 11.65 17.41 -43.10
N GLY A 583 12.30 16.27 -42.83
CA GLY A 583 12.20 15.08 -43.69
C GLY A 583 11.27 13.96 -43.21
N ARG A 584 10.79 14.01 -41.96
CA ARG A 584 9.84 13.02 -41.43
C ARG A 584 8.45 13.17 -42.09
N CYS A 585 7.68 12.09 -42.12
CA CYS A 585 6.27 12.12 -42.51
C CYS A 585 5.47 12.98 -41.51
N GLU A 586 4.62 13.88 -42.02
CA GLU A 586 3.84 14.82 -41.20
C GLU A 586 2.64 14.13 -40.55
N THR A 587 1.99 13.19 -41.23
CA THR A 587 0.81 12.47 -40.70
C THR A 587 1.14 11.66 -39.44
N CYS A 588 2.16 10.79 -39.51
CA CYS A 588 2.59 10.02 -38.33
C CYS A 588 3.65 10.73 -37.48
N LYS A 589 4.04 11.96 -37.85
CA LYS A 589 5.13 12.73 -37.22
C LYS A 589 6.43 11.94 -37.04
N GLY A 590 6.72 11.03 -37.98
CA GLY A 590 7.90 10.15 -37.97
C GLY A 590 7.80 8.85 -37.17
N ASP A 591 6.67 8.53 -36.56
CA ASP A 591 6.52 7.27 -35.82
C ASP A 591 6.35 6.06 -36.76
N GLY A 592 5.75 6.28 -37.95
CA GLY A 592 5.46 5.26 -38.96
C GLY A 592 4.14 4.53 -38.73
N GLU A 593 3.51 4.78 -37.59
CA GLU A 593 2.22 4.26 -37.18
C GLU A 593 1.35 5.38 -36.63
N ILE A 594 0.04 5.13 -36.61
CA ILE A 594 -0.97 5.98 -36.00
C ILE A 594 -1.59 5.17 -34.86
N VAL A 595 -1.54 5.72 -33.66
CA VAL A 595 -2.14 5.13 -32.47
C VAL A 595 -3.59 5.60 -32.39
N VAL A 596 -4.51 4.64 -32.31
CA VAL A 596 -5.94 4.89 -32.10
C VAL A 596 -6.29 4.52 -30.67
N ASP A 597 -6.62 5.54 -29.87
CA ASP A 597 -6.99 5.38 -28.47
C ASP A 597 -8.28 4.57 -28.33
N MET A 598 -8.22 3.48 -27.56
CA MET A 598 -9.36 2.61 -27.28
C MET A 598 -9.83 2.80 -25.84
N GLN A 599 -11.15 2.82 -25.59
CA GLN A 599 -11.68 3.11 -24.25
C GLN A 599 -11.53 1.95 -23.24
N PHE A 600 -11.59 0.70 -23.71
CA PHE A 600 -11.63 -0.50 -22.85
C PHE A 600 -10.62 -1.58 -23.23
N LEU A 601 -9.90 -1.37 -24.33
CA LEU A 601 -8.88 -2.28 -24.84
C LEU A 601 -7.55 -1.52 -24.93
N ALA A 602 -6.45 -2.24 -25.12
CA ALA A 602 -5.18 -1.61 -25.45
C ALA A 602 -5.30 -0.82 -26.77
N ASP A 603 -4.58 0.30 -26.84
CA ASP A 603 -4.57 1.16 -28.03
C ASP A 603 -4.12 0.38 -29.26
N VAL A 604 -4.72 0.67 -30.40
CA VAL A 604 -4.44 -0.03 -31.65
C VAL A 604 -3.42 0.76 -32.46
N HIS A 605 -2.36 0.08 -32.89
CA HIS A 605 -1.31 0.66 -33.72
C HIS A 605 -1.56 0.28 -35.18
N LEU A 606 -1.85 1.27 -36.02
CA LEU A 606 -2.07 1.10 -37.46
C LEU A 606 -0.87 1.64 -38.24
N VAL A 607 -0.47 0.94 -39.29
CA VAL A 607 0.58 1.45 -40.20
C VAL A 607 0.10 2.77 -40.81
N CYS A 608 0.96 3.78 -40.86
CA CYS A 608 0.61 5.05 -41.46
C CYS A 608 0.41 4.91 -42.97
N ASP A 609 -0.78 5.27 -43.46
CA ASP A 609 -1.14 5.17 -44.87
C ASP A 609 -0.30 6.09 -45.77
N GLU A 610 0.09 7.27 -45.29
CA GLU A 610 0.83 8.25 -46.10
C GLU A 610 2.28 7.80 -46.39
N CYS A 611 2.98 7.27 -45.39
CA CYS A 611 4.38 6.83 -45.56
C CYS A 611 4.55 5.32 -45.70
N GLY A 612 3.47 4.53 -45.59
CA GLY A 612 3.51 3.07 -45.58
C GLY A 612 4.42 2.50 -44.50
N GLY A 613 4.51 3.17 -43.34
CA GLY A 613 5.41 2.78 -42.24
C GLY A 613 6.87 3.22 -42.39
N LYS A 614 7.25 3.90 -43.49
CA LYS A 614 8.64 4.29 -43.76
C LYS A 614 9.11 5.50 -42.96
N ARG A 615 8.22 6.21 -42.26
CA ARG A 615 8.51 7.36 -41.35
C ARG A 615 8.98 8.66 -42.00
N PHE A 616 9.31 8.67 -43.29
CA PHE A 616 9.83 9.84 -44.01
C PHE A 616 8.92 10.28 -45.14
N LYS A 617 9.11 11.53 -45.60
CA LYS A 617 8.54 12.04 -46.85
C LYS A 617 9.20 11.34 -48.05
N GLU A 618 8.46 11.25 -49.15
CA GLU A 618 8.93 10.63 -50.40
C GLU A 618 10.25 11.26 -50.90
N GLU A 619 10.39 12.59 -50.82
CA GLU A 619 11.59 13.32 -51.26
C GLU A 619 12.90 12.92 -50.55
N VAL A 620 12.80 12.38 -49.33
CA VAL A 620 13.93 11.91 -48.51
C VAL A 620 14.22 10.42 -48.76
N LEU A 621 13.20 9.67 -49.19
CA LEU A 621 13.31 8.27 -49.56
C LEU A 621 13.91 8.10 -50.96
N ASP A 622 13.65 9.08 -51.86
CA ASP A 622 14.23 9.22 -53.21
C ASP A 622 15.64 9.83 -53.23
#